data_AF-A0A2V9KU54-F1
#
_entry.id   AF-A0A2V9KU54-F1
#
_cell.length_a   1.000
_cell.length_b   1.000
_cell.length_c   1.000
_cell.angle_alpha   90.00
_cell.angle_beta   90.00
_cell.angle_gamma   90.00
#
_symmetry.space_group_name_H-M   'P 1'
#
loop_
_entity.id
_entity.type
_entity.pdbx_description
1 polymer ?
#
loop_
_entity_poly.entity_id
_entity_poly.type
_entity_poly.pdbx_seq_one_letter_code
_entity_poly.pdbx_strand_id
1 'polypeptide(L)'
;MLLARVRFEGFLAGEAISHSIQAECKERFAELGAEAVRFLDGIVQTRRCGKDEAFRVLGLLATYRREDLMKALERAYRYRAFSFSAVERILAAQARPRSDWEALQAEAREHLEDILQQPSLSPRPTAEYQELLDETASATPESETEDDGEST
;
A
#
# COMPACT_ATOMS: atom_id res chain seq x y z
N MET A 1 -6.01 39.83 -24.08
CA MET A 1 -7.36 39.55 -24.62
C MET A 1 -7.32 38.18 -25.29
N LEU A 2 -8.41 37.40 -25.18
CA LEU A 2 -8.60 35.97 -25.55
C LEU A 2 -7.95 34.97 -24.56
N LEU A 3 -8.60 33.93 -24.02
CA LEU A 3 -9.92 33.33 -24.29
C LEU A 3 -10.61 32.94 -22.97
N ALA A 4 -11.87 33.32 -22.82
CA ALA A 4 -12.83 32.65 -21.97
C ALA A 4 -13.70 31.77 -22.87
N ARG A 5 -13.54 30.43 -22.84
CA ARG A 5 -14.60 29.49 -23.25
C ARG A 5 -14.29 27.99 -23.00
N VAL A 6 -14.03 27.56 -21.76
CA VAL A 6 -14.19 26.13 -21.40
C VAL A 6 -14.64 26.02 -19.95
N ARG A 7 -15.90 26.32 -19.67
CA ARG A 7 -16.50 26.03 -18.37
C ARG A 7 -18.00 25.88 -18.55
N PHE A 8 -18.45 24.76 -19.12
CA PHE A 8 -19.85 24.34 -18.93
C PHE A 8 -20.12 22.83 -19.13
N GLU A 9 -19.23 22.04 -19.72
CA GLU A 9 -19.41 20.57 -19.83
C GLU A 9 -18.75 19.75 -18.70
N GLY A 10 -17.84 20.36 -17.91
CA GLY A 10 -17.16 19.67 -16.79
C GLY A 10 -17.96 19.60 -15.48
N PHE A 11 -19.13 20.25 -15.40
CA PHE A 11 -19.92 20.32 -14.15
C PHE A 11 -20.63 18.99 -13.85
N LEU A 12 -21.20 18.34 -14.88
CA LEU A 12 -21.91 17.06 -14.70
C LEU A 12 -20.97 15.87 -14.45
N ALA A 13 -19.80 15.85 -15.10
CA ALA A 13 -18.77 14.83 -14.85
C ALA A 13 -18.08 15.02 -13.48
N GLY A 14 -17.86 16.26 -13.06
CA GLY A 14 -17.35 16.58 -11.73
C GLY A 14 -18.31 16.19 -10.60
N GLU A 15 -19.62 16.34 -10.81
CA GLU A 15 -20.66 15.88 -9.87
C GLU A 15 -20.62 14.35 -9.72
N ALA A 16 -20.57 13.61 -10.83
CA ALA A 16 -20.51 12.15 -10.82
C ALA A 16 -19.24 11.61 -10.12
N ILE A 17 -18.09 12.22 -10.37
CA ILE A 17 -16.82 11.87 -9.71
C ILE A 17 -16.87 12.24 -8.22
N SER A 18 -17.41 13.41 -7.87
CA SER A 18 -17.56 13.80 -6.46
C SER A 18 -18.51 12.85 -5.71
N HIS A 19 -19.54 12.32 -6.37
CA HIS A 19 -20.46 11.35 -5.80
C HIS A 19 -19.82 9.97 -5.61
N SER A 20 -19.03 9.47 -6.57
CA SER A 20 -18.33 8.19 -6.45
C SER A 20 -17.25 8.24 -5.35
N ILE A 21 -16.48 9.34 -5.32
CA ILE A 21 -15.50 9.62 -4.26
C ILE A 21 -16.22 9.66 -2.90
N GLN A 22 -17.39 10.31 -2.79
CA GLN A 22 -18.13 10.33 -1.53
C GLN A 22 -18.58 8.94 -1.07
N ALA A 23 -19.00 8.06 -1.99
CA ALA A 23 -19.41 6.70 -1.66
C ALA A 23 -18.22 5.88 -1.13
N GLU A 24 -17.09 5.96 -1.82
CA GLU A 24 -15.85 5.27 -1.41
C GLU A 24 -15.36 5.76 -0.03
N CYS A 25 -15.43 7.07 0.24
CA CYS A 25 -15.08 7.60 1.56
C CYS A 25 -15.89 6.94 2.67
N LYS A 26 -17.21 6.82 2.48
CA LYS A 26 -18.10 6.24 3.50
C LYS A 26 -17.79 4.77 3.73
N GLU A 27 -17.51 4.03 2.67
CA GLU A 27 -17.13 2.62 2.74
C GLU A 27 -15.83 2.44 3.53
N ARG A 28 -14.79 3.21 3.22
CA ARG A 28 -13.52 3.17 3.96
C ARG A 28 -13.66 3.51 5.44
N PHE A 29 -14.49 4.50 5.79
CA PHE A 29 -14.79 4.79 7.20
C PHE A 29 -15.62 3.67 7.86
N ALA A 30 -16.50 3.00 7.10
CA ALA A 30 -17.25 1.85 7.60
C ALA A 30 -16.35 0.64 7.87
N GLU A 31 -15.36 0.38 7.01
CA GLU A 31 -14.33 -0.63 7.24
C GLU A 31 -13.61 -0.36 8.56
N LEU A 32 -13.22 0.90 8.82
CA LEU A 32 -12.55 1.31 10.07
C LEU A 32 -13.39 1.01 11.31
N GLY A 33 -14.70 1.26 11.26
CA GLY A 33 -15.65 0.83 12.29
C GLY A 33 -16.66 1.91 12.69
N ALA A 34 -17.58 1.56 13.58
CA ALA A 34 -18.72 2.42 13.93
C ALA A 34 -18.34 3.80 14.48
N GLU A 35 -17.25 3.89 15.26
CA GLU A 35 -16.79 5.16 15.82
C GLU A 35 -16.18 6.09 14.76
N ALA A 36 -15.57 5.51 13.73
CA ALA A 36 -15.03 6.24 12.59
C ALA A 36 -16.17 6.82 11.72
N VAL A 37 -17.27 6.07 11.55
CA VAL A 37 -18.48 6.57 10.88
C VAL A 37 -19.11 7.74 11.65
N ARG A 38 -19.19 7.66 12.98
CA ARG A 38 -19.68 8.77 13.82
C ARG A 38 -18.81 10.02 13.72
N PHE A 39 -17.49 9.84 13.61
CA PHE A 39 -16.57 10.94 13.35
C PHE A 39 -16.81 11.56 11.96
N LEU A 40 -17.02 10.73 10.92
CA LEU A 40 -17.34 11.20 9.57
C LEU A 40 -18.63 12.04 9.56
N ASP A 41 -19.68 11.59 10.25
CA ASP A 41 -20.91 12.37 10.39
C ASP A 41 -20.64 13.71 11.09
N GLY A 42 -19.83 13.69 12.16
CA GLY A 42 -19.44 14.88 12.90
C GLY A 42 -18.68 15.90 12.05
N ILE A 43 -17.71 15.46 11.25
CA ILE A 43 -16.91 16.37 10.41
C ILE A 43 -17.70 16.93 9.23
N VAL A 44 -18.57 16.14 8.61
CA VAL A 44 -19.45 16.59 7.51
C VAL A 44 -20.49 17.60 8.01
N GLN A 45 -21.04 17.42 9.20
CA GLN A 45 -22.01 18.35 9.78
C GLN A 45 -21.36 19.67 10.24
N THR A 46 -20.12 19.61 10.73
CA THR A 46 -19.46 20.78 11.35
C THR A 46 -18.73 21.65 10.33
N ARG A 47 -18.25 21.07 9.22
CA ARG A 47 -17.31 21.74 8.30
C ARG A 47 -17.89 21.84 6.89
N ARG A 48 -17.75 23.03 6.29
CA ARG A 48 -18.10 23.30 4.89
C ARG A 48 -17.36 22.38 3.90
N CYS A 49 -16.09 22.05 4.21
CA CYS A 49 -15.24 21.13 3.44
C CYS A 49 -15.00 19.82 4.21
N GLY A 50 -16.00 19.35 4.99
CA GLY A 50 -15.84 18.19 5.85
C GLY A 50 -15.50 16.90 5.10
N LYS A 51 -15.95 16.76 3.84
CA LYS A 51 -15.63 15.62 2.98
C LYS A 51 -14.15 15.58 2.63
N ASP A 52 -13.58 16.70 2.20
CA ASP A 52 -12.15 16.78 1.84
C ASP A 52 -11.26 16.61 3.08
N GLU A 53 -11.67 17.13 4.24
CA GLU A 53 -10.98 16.85 5.51
C GLU A 53 -11.04 15.36 5.89
N ALA A 54 -12.19 14.70 5.70
CA ALA A 54 -12.32 13.27 5.98
C ALA A 54 -11.41 12.41 5.10
N PHE A 55 -11.26 12.75 3.82
CA PHE A 55 -10.30 12.10 2.93
C PHE A 55 -8.86 12.25 3.40
N ARG A 56 -8.47 13.47 3.79
CA ARG A 56 -7.13 13.70 4.34
C ARG A 56 -6.89 12.88 5.61
N VAL A 57 -7.93 12.69 6.44
CA VAL A 57 -7.84 11.81 7.61
C VAL A 57 -7.63 10.35 7.22
N LEU A 58 -8.29 9.84 6.17
CA LEU A 58 -8.00 8.49 5.64
C LEU A 58 -6.55 8.37 5.14
N GLY A 59 -6.02 9.44 4.53
CA GLY A 59 -4.62 9.51 4.10
C GLY A 59 -3.60 9.30 5.22
N LEU A 60 -3.97 9.51 6.49
CA LEU A 60 -3.09 9.25 7.64
C LEU A 60 -2.75 7.76 7.80
N LEU A 61 -3.53 6.85 7.21
CA LEU A 61 -3.22 5.41 7.18
C LEU A 61 -1.94 5.07 6.40
N ALA A 62 -1.48 5.97 5.52
CA ALA A 62 -0.20 5.78 4.83
C ALA A 62 0.97 5.87 5.83
N THR A 63 0.85 6.72 6.85
CA THR A 63 1.94 7.03 7.79
C THR A 63 1.72 6.42 9.18
N TYR A 64 0.48 6.22 9.60
CA TYR A 64 0.12 5.72 10.92
C TYR A 64 -0.57 4.37 10.84
N ARG A 65 -0.48 3.60 11.94
CA ARG A 65 -1.19 2.32 12.05
C ARG A 65 -2.68 2.55 12.22
N ARG A 66 -3.47 1.58 11.75
CA ARG A 66 -4.93 1.62 11.81
C ARG A 66 -5.44 1.73 13.24
N GLU A 67 -4.83 0.99 14.18
CA GLU A 67 -5.24 0.96 15.58
C GLU A 67 -5.07 2.32 16.25
N ASP A 68 -3.97 3.00 15.92
CA ASP A 68 -3.66 4.32 16.46
C ASP A 68 -4.59 5.39 15.87
N LEU A 69 -4.91 5.28 14.56
CA LEU A 69 -5.92 6.14 13.95
C LEU A 69 -7.28 5.95 14.62
N MET A 70 -7.72 4.72 14.89
CA MET A 70 -9.00 4.47 15.55
C MET A 70 -9.06 5.10 16.96
N LYS A 71 -8.01 4.94 17.77
CA LYS A 71 -7.92 5.59 19.08
C LYS A 71 -7.95 7.12 18.97
N ALA A 72 -7.29 7.66 17.94
CA ALA A 72 -7.29 9.09 17.69
C ALA A 72 -8.69 9.60 17.30
N LEU A 73 -9.41 8.87 16.46
CA LEU A 73 -10.79 9.19 16.05
C LEU A 73 -11.76 9.14 17.23
N GLU A 74 -11.67 8.11 18.08
CA GLU A 74 -12.48 8.00 19.30
C GLU A 74 -12.26 9.22 20.22
N ARG A 75 -10.99 9.60 20.42
CA ARG A 75 -10.65 10.77 21.25
C ARG A 75 -11.12 12.07 20.61
N ALA A 76 -10.96 12.23 19.31
CA ALA A 76 -11.44 13.39 18.57
C ALA A 76 -12.97 13.50 18.66
N TYR A 77 -13.69 12.38 18.56
CA TYR A 77 -15.14 12.34 18.74
C TYR A 77 -15.56 12.73 20.15
N ARG A 78 -14.92 12.15 21.18
CA ARG A 78 -15.18 12.43 22.60
C ARG A 78 -15.05 13.91 22.94
N TYR A 79 -14.06 14.60 22.37
CA TYR A 79 -13.84 16.03 22.58
C TYR A 79 -14.41 16.92 21.48
N ARG A 80 -15.23 16.37 20.57
CA ARG A 80 -15.85 17.08 19.43
C ARG A 80 -14.85 17.85 18.55
N ALA A 81 -13.63 17.32 18.45
CA ALA A 81 -12.54 17.91 17.68
C ALA A 81 -12.56 17.42 16.22
N PHE A 82 -13.55 17.88 15.45
CA PHE A 82 -13.77 17.44 14.07
C PHE A 82 -12.93 18.24 13.08
N SER A 83 -11.65 17.89 12.97
CA SER A 83 -10.77 18.40 11.93
C SER A 83 -9.58 17.49 11.66
N PHE A 84 -9.04 17.56 10.44
CA PHE A 84 -7.81 16.86 10.08
C PHE A 84 -6.67 17.19 11.05
N SER A 85 -6.39 18.48 11.27
CA SER A 85 -5.29 18.93 12.14
C SER A 85 -5.46 18.50 13.59
N ALA A 86 -6.70 18.35 14.08
CA ALA A 86 -6.93 17.83 15.42
C ALA A 86 -6.57 16.34 15.52
N VAL A 87 -7.00 15.53 14.55
CA VAL A 87 -6.68 14.09 14.49
C VAL A 87 -5.17 13.89 14.36
N GLU A 88 -4.51 14.65 13.47
CA GLU A 88 -3.07 14.62 13.29
C GLU A 88 -2.32 14.96 14.58
N ARG A 89 -2.73 16.00 15.31
CA ARG A 89 -2.13 16.35 16.62
C ARG A 89 -2.32 15.27 17.67
N ILE A 90 -3.49 14.65 17.70
CA ILE A 90 -3.81 13.56 18.63
C ILE A 90 -2.89 12.36 18.35
N LEU A 91 -2.70 12.02 17.08
CA LEU A 91 -1.78 10.96 16.63
C LEU A 91 -0.34 11.29 16.97
N ALA A 92 0.16 12.47 16.62
CA ALA A 92 1.53 12.88 16.90
C ALA A 92 1.87 12.85 18.40
N ALA A 93 0.87 13.05 19.27
CA ALA A 93 1.05 12.99 20.72
C ALA A 93 0.99 11.57 21.31
N GLN A 94 0.34 10.60 20.64
CA GLN A 94 0.01 9.29 21.24
C GLN A 94 0.57 8.09 20.47
N ALA A 95 0.93 8.27 19.21
CA ALA A 95 1.35 7.21 18.31
C ALA A 95 2.73 7.52 17.74
N ARG A 96 3.42 6.46 17.31
CA ARG A 96 4.62 6.61 16.49
C ARG A 96 4.22 6.43 15.03
N PRO A 97 4.68 7.31 14.12
CA PRO A 97 4.62 7.03 12.69
C PRO A 97 5.19 5.63 12.41
N ARG A 98 4.61 4.92 11.44
CA ARG A 98 5.15 3.65 10.95
C ARG A 98 6.59 3.88 10.54
N SER A 99 7.48 2.98 10.95
CA SER A 99 8.85 3.01 10.46
C SER A 99 8.86 2.66 8.97
N ASP A 100 9.83 3.18 8.22
CA ASP A 100 9.98 2.87 6.78
C ASP A 100 10.07 1.35 6.55
N TRP A 101 10.65 0.61 7.49
CA TRP A 101 10.71 -0.85 7.49
C TRP A 101 9.33 -1.52 7.64
N GLU A 102 8.47 -1.00 8.52
CA GLU A 102 7.09 -1.49 8.68
C GLU A 102 6.19 -1.12 7.50
N ALA A 103 6.46 0.01 6.83
CA ALA A 103 5.81 0.37 5.58
C ALA A 103 6.14 -0.65 4.50
N LEU A 104 7.44 -0.89 4.26
CA LEU A 104 7.96 -1.85 3.28
C LEU A 104 7.46 -3.27 3.56
N GLN A 105 7.42 -3.71 4.82
CA GLN A 105 6.94 -5.05 5.15
C GLN A 105 5.47 -5.25 4.80
N ALA A 106 4.61 -4.24 4.96
CA ALA A 106 3.19 -4.38 4.63
C ALA A 106 2.98 -4.48 3.12
N GLU A 107 3.68 -3.66 2.34
CA GLU A 107 3.66 -3.73 0.87
C GLU A 107 4.17 -5.09 0.38
N ALA A 108 5.26 -5.59 0.96
CA ALA A 108 5.79 -6.91 0.65
C ALA A 108 4.79 -8.04 0.97
N ARG A 109 4.01 -7.93 2.06
CA ARG A 109 2.98 -8.92 2.40
C ARG A 109 1.84 -8.95 1.39
N GLU A 110 1.33 -7.79 0.99
CA GLU A 110 0.28 -7.70 -0.04
C GLU A 110 0.77 -8.31 -1.37
N HIS A 111 2.01 -7.99 -1.76
CA HIS A 111 2.61 -8.56 -2.96
C HIS A 111 2.81 -10.08 -2.87
N LEU A 112 3.23 -10.59 -1.72
CA LEU A 112 3.37 -12.02 -1.49
C LEU A 112 2.01 -12.74 -1.53
N GLU A 113 0.96 -12.15 -0.96
CA GLU A 113 -0.39 -12.71 -1.03
C GLU A 113 -0.88 -12.85 -2.47
N ASP A 114 -0.60 -11.86 -3.32
CA ASP A 114 -0.92 -11.92 -4.76
C ASP A 114 -0.13 -13.05 -5.47
N ILE A 115 1.19 -13.14 -5.22
CA ILE A 115 2.03 -14.22 -5.76
C ILE A 115 1.54 -15.60 -5.31
N LEU A 116 1.19 -15.75 -4.04
CA LEU A 116 0.74 -17.04 -3.48
C LEU A 116 -0.65 -17.45 -3.98
N GLN A 117 -1.46 -16.51 -4.45
CA GLN A 117 -2.74 -16.80 -5.11
C GLN A 117 -2.57 -17.30 -6.55
N GLN A 118 -1.38 -17.14 -7.14
CA GLN A 118 -1.08 -17.68 -8.47
C GLN A 118 -0.99 -19.21 -8.42
N PRO A 119 -1.40 -19.91 -9.50
CA PRO A 119 -1.32 -21.36 -9.55
C PRO A 119 0.14 -21.82 -9.37
N SER A 120 0.38 -22.62 -8.34
CA SER A 120 1.70 -23.16 -8.05
C SER A 120 2.19 -23.99 -9.23
N LEU A 121 3.40 -23.69 -9.73
CA LEU A 121 4.04 -24.51 -10.75
C LEU A 121 4.37 -25.88 -10.13
N SER A 122 4.04 -26.95 -10.84
CA SER A 122 4.48 -28.29 -10.43
C SER A 122 6.02 -28.34 -10.48
N PRO A 123 6.67 -28.92 -9.47
CA PRO A 123 8.12 -29.10 -9.50
C PRO A 123 8.52 -29.86 -10.77
N ARG A 124 9.54 -29.35 -11.47
CA ARG A 124 10.08 -29.97 -12.67
C ARG A 124 10.65 -31.36 -12.31
N PRO A 125 10.34 -32.43 -13.05
CA PRO A 125 10.94 -33.74 -12.85
C PRO A 125 12.47 -33.68 -12.73
N THR A 126 13.02 -34.31 -11.70
CA THR A 126 14.46 -34.27 -11.43
C THR A 126 15.31 -34.87 -12.57
N ALA A 127 14.73 -35.77 -13.36
CA ALA A 127 15.39 -36.40 -14.50
C ALA A 127 15.86 -35.38 -15.57
N GLU A 128 15.20 -34.23 -15.68
CA GLU A 128 15.60 -33.18 -16.65
C GLU A 128 16.90 -32.46 -16.25
N TYR A 129 17.35 -32.60 -15.00
CA TYR A 129 18.63 -32.08 -14.52
C TYR A 129 19.76 -33.10 -14.64
N GLN A 130 19.48 -34.35 -15.00
CA GLN A 130 20.48 -35.41 -15.09
C GLN A 130 21.54 -35.09 -16.14
N GLU A 131 21.14 -34.53 -17.28
CA GLU A 131 22.05 -34.14 -18.38
C GLU A 131 23.08 -33.09 -17.93
N LEU A 132 22.66 -32.11 -17.11
CA LEU A 132 23.55 -31.08 -16.56
C LEU A 132 24.55 -31.67 -15.54
N LEU A 133 24.12 -32.66 -14.76
CA LEU A 133 25.00 -33.35 -13.81
C LEU A 133 26.03 -34.21 -14.56
N ASP A 134 25.61 -34.92 -15.61
CA ASP A 134 26.46 -35.76 -16.42
C ASP A 134 27.47 -34.94 -17.25
N GLU A 135 27.10 -33.73 -17.68
CA GLU A 135 28.00 -32.76 -18.33
C GLU A 135 29.09 -32.27 -17.36
N THR A 136 28.73 -31.95 -16.12
CA THR A 136 29.72 -31.56 -15.08
C THR A 136 30.62 -32.71 -14.63
N ALA A 137 30.15 -33.96 -14.72
CA ALA A 137 30.95 -35.15 -14.42
C ALA A 137 31.89 -35.51 -15.59
N SER A 138 31.51 -35.17 -16.83
CA SER A 138 32.31 -35.42 -18.03
C SER A 138 33.33 -34.31 -18.32
N ALA A 139 33.17 -33.13 -17.71
CA ALA A 139 34.19 -32.09 -17.62
C ALA A 139 35.33 -32.55 -16.69
N THR A 140 36.08 -33.54 -17.16
CA THR A 140 37.37 -33.90 -16.58
C THR A 140 38.27 -32.67 -16.72
N PRO A 141 38.91 -32.15 -15.65
CA PRO A 141 39.95 -31.14 -15.84
C PRO A 141 40.99 -31.76 -16.77
N GLU A 142 41.18 -31.15 -17.94
CA GLU A 142 42.18 -31.59 -18.91
C GLU A 142 43.51 -31.69 -18.16
N SER A 143 43.99 -32.93 -18.01
CA SER A 143 45.25 -33.22 -17.35
C SER A 143 46.36 -32.53 -18.13
N GLU A 144 47.15 -31.72 -17.43
CA GLU A 144 48.42 -31.17 -17.89
C GLU A 144 49.25 -32.31 -18.51
N THR A 145 49.37 -32.33 -19.84
CA THR A 145 50.37 -33.16 -20.50
C THR A 145 51.74 -32.54 -20.23
N GLU A 146 52.43 -33.05 -19.21
CA GLU A 146 53.86 -32.85 -19.02
C GLU A 146 54.59 -33.41 -20.25
N ASP A 147 55.14 -32.48 -21.04
CA ASP A 147 56.03 -32.71 -22.17
C ASP A 147 57.40 -33.12 -21.64
N ASP A 148 57.61 -34.43 -21.50
CA ASP A 148 58.90 -35.02 -21.11
C ASP A 148 59.81 -35.10 -22.35
N GLY A 149 60.51 -34.00 -22.62
CA GLY A 149 61.48 -33.88 -23.70
C GLY A 149 62.87 -34.38 -23.29
N GLU A 150 63.11 -35.70 -23.37
CA GLU A 150 64.46 -36.27 -23.38
C GLU A 150 65.01 -36.29 -24.82
N SER A 151 66.13 -35.61 -25.05
CA SER A 151 66.97 -35.80 -26.24
C SER A 151 68.45 -35.68 -25.89
N THR A 152 69.13 -36.81 -26.11
CA THR A 152 70.55 -37.10 -26.35
C THR A 152 71.44 -35.93 -26.76
#